data_AF-A0A9D1XAD1-F1
#
_entry.id   AF-A0A9D1XAD1-F1
#
_cell.length_a   1.000
_cell.length_b   1.000
_cell.length_c   1.000
_cell.angle_alpha   90.00
_cell.angle_beta   90.00
_cell.angle_gamma   90.00
#
_symmetry.space_group_name_H-M   'P 1'
#
loop_
_entity.id
_entity.type
_entity.pdbx_description
1 polymer ?
#
loop_
_entity_poly.entity_id
_entity_poly.type
_entity_poly.pdbx_seq_one_letter_code
_entity_poly.pdbx_strand_id
1 'polypeptide(L)'
;MIELCLKRPFLRPLALWLLGIVSYLLFPPYWLIALIGLLFLSIFFLLLLSRFGRTVSLSFDGRWVWGALFAPILYALSVWTCCYADCFRPERKEPGRLERWAEESRIGLAERFDQLALTGEEKGVVCDLALGYGEAMERETSRKFSVTGVSHVLAVSGFHVAVICGFFGWLLRPLPNRGWARWIRYLLLVGVLWAYSLVTGLAASALRSALMLTIYLTARLARRRTDNYNTLAAAAFCMLAIDPFTLFDIGFQLSFLAVLFIFYFMPRFERCLEVRNPLVAIPWGWVGVTLSAQLGTAPLCAFYFGELSSVFLITNLPMTFLATWLIPASLLWLFYPSDWIGAEWLEWAVTWGVRAMVRVVDRFSQVPGASFSIRFGWLGLLLAYGLLFFFMFRRRRKGDAEVWKNNRTFAG
;
A
#
# COMPACT_ATOMS: atom_id res chain seq x y z
N MET A 1 -13.19 15.61 16.18
CA MET A 1 -12.06 14.65 16.14
C MET A 1 -12.38 13.37 16.91
N ILE A 2 -12.92 13.48 18.14
CA ILE A 2 -13.29 12.36 19.01
C ILE A 2 -14.34 11.42 18.37
N GLU A 3 -15.38 11.95 17.71
CA GLU A 3 -16.38 11.14 16.99
C GLU A 3 -15.81 10.36 15.78
N LEU A 4 -14.82 10.92 15.07
CA LEU A 4 -14.16 10.24 13.95
C LEU A 4 -13.26 9.10 14.44
N CYS A 5 -12.59 9.29 15.59
CA CYS A 5 -11.84 8.22 16.26
C CYS A 5 -12.75 7.16 16.90
N LEU A 6 -14.01 7.47 17.24
CA LEU A 6 -15.00 6.50 17.73
C LEU A 6 -15.52 5.59 16.61
N LYS A 7 -15.59 6.09 15.37
CA LYS A 7 -16.10 5.33 14.21
C LYS A 7 -15.08 4.34 13.61
N ARG A 8 -13.79 4.44 13.94
CA ARG A 8 -12.70 3.67 13.31
C ARG A 8 -11.84 2.94 14.35
N PRO A 9 -12.06 1.63 14.57
CA PRO A 9 -11.44 0.90 15.67
C PRO A 9 -9.92 0.81 15.62
N PHE A 10 -9.29 0.74 14.44
CA PHE A 10 -7.83 0.60 14.31
C PHE A 10 -7.06 1.92 14.28
N LEU A 11 -7.74 3.07 14.18
CA LEU A 11 -7.06 4.37 14.15
C LEU A 11 -6.44 4.72 15.51
N ARG A 12 -7.10 4.35 16.63
CA ARG A 12 -6.58 4.62 17.97
C ARG A 12 -5.39 3.73 18.34
N PRO A 13 -5.44 2.40 18.13
CA PRO A 13 -4.27 1.55 18.35
C PRO A 13 -3.07 2.01 17.53
N LEU A 14 -3.26 2.36 16.25
CA LEU A 14 -2.17 2.89 15.42
C LEU A 14 -1.60 4.20 15.97
N ALA A 15 -2.45 5.15 16.39
CA ALA A 15 -1.98 6.43 16.93
C ALA A 15 -1.19 6.24 18.24
N LEU A 16 -1.63 5.33 19.12
CA LEU A 16 -0.90 4.98 20.34
C LEU A 16 0.41 4.27 20.04
N TRP A 17 0.42 3.41 19.02
CA TRP A 17 1.64 2.72 18.57
C TRP A 17 2.66 3.71 17.99
N LEU A 18 2.22 4.63 17.13
CA LEU A 18 3.08 5.69 16.60
C LEU A 18 3.60 6.59 17.72
N LEU A 19 2.78 6.91 18.72
CA LEU A 19 3.21 7.65 19.90
C LEU A 19 4.31 6.91 20.66
N GLY A 20 4.18 5.59 20.85
CA GLY A 20 5.22 4.76 21.46
C GLY A 20 6.55 4.81 20.70
N ILE A 21 6.50 4.66 19.37
CA ILE A 21 7.70 4.76 18.50
C ILE A 21 8.34 6.15 18.62
N VAL A 22 7.55 7.22 18.52
CA VAL A 22 8.07 8.60 18.60
C VAL A 22 8.66 8.89 19.98
N SER A 23 7.98 8.46 21.04
CA SER A 23 8.50 8.60 22.41
C SER A 23 9.83 7.86 22.59
N TYR A 24 9.97 6.66 22.02
CA TYR A 24 11.23 5.90 22.04
C TYR A 24 12.38 6.64 21.34
N LEU A 25 12.10 7.37 20.27
CA LEU A 25 13.12 8.14 19.54
C LEU A 25 13.51 9.44 20.23
N LEU A 26 12.59 10.04 20.99
CA LEU A 26 12.81 11.33 21.65
C LEU A 26 13.39 11.20 23.06
N PHE A 27 13.12 10.09 23.75
CA PHE A 27 13.45 9.92 25.16
C PHE A 27 14.24 8.64 25.44
N PRO A 28 15.15 8.65 26.44
CA PRO A 28 15.86 7.45 26.85
C PRO A 28 14.92 6.35 27.38
N PRO A 29 15.25 5.05 27.22
CA PRO A 29 14.38 3.95 27.63
C PRO A 29 13.96 3.97 29.11
N TYR A 30 14.84 4.41 30.01
CA TYR A 30 14.55 4.45 31.46
C TYR A 30 13.48 5.49 31.83
N TRP A 31 13.42 6.64 31.14
CA TRP A 31 12.34 7.62 31.31
C TRP A 31 11.00 7.06 30.84
N LEU A 32 11.00 6.27 29.77
CA LEU A 32 9.79 5.65 29.24
C LEU A 32 9.25 4.57 30.18
N ILE A 33 10.12 3.76 30.77
CA ILE A 33 9.73 2.76 31.78
C ILE A 33 9.11 3.45 32.99
N ALA A 34 9.72 4.55 33.48
CA ALA A 34 9.17 5.32 34.59
C ALA A 34 7.79 5.93 34.25
N LEU A 35 7.63 6.49 33.06
CA LEU A 35 6.37 7.03 32.56
C LEU A 35 5.28 5.95 32.48
N ILE A 36 5.62 4.77 31.94
CA ILE A 36 4.70 3.61 31.88
C ILE A 36 4.27 3.22 33.30
N GLY A 37 5.22 3.10 34.24
CA GLY A 37 4.93 2.79 35.64
C GLY A 37 3.98 3.79 36.30
N LEU A 38 4.21 5.09 36.10
CA LEU A 38 3.34 6.16 36.59
C LEU A 38 1.94 6.10 35.99
N LEU A 39 1.81 5.81 34.70
CA LEU A 39 0.51 5.64 34.04
C LEU A 39 -0.28 4.49 34.67
N PHE A 40 0.32 3.31 34.83
CA PHE A 40 -0.33 2.17 35.47
C PHE A 40 -0.71 2.45 36.94
N LEU A 41 0.17 3.12 37.70
CA LEU A 41 -0.10 3.50 39.09
C LEU A 41 -1.28 4.48 39.19
N SER A 42 -1.34 5.47 38.30
CA SER A 42 -2.45 6.44 38.27
C SER A 42 -3.80 5.78 37.99
N ILE A 43 -3.85 4.81 37.07
CA ILE A 43 -5.06 4.06 36.75
C ILE A 43 -5.48 3.16 37.90
N PHE A 44 -4.51 2.48 38.53
CA PHE A 44 -4.77 1.66 39.72
C PHE A 44 -5.36 2.51 40.86
N PHE A 45 -4.79 3.69 41.11
CA PHE A 45 -5.28 4.60 42.14
C PHE A 45 -6.69 5.13 41.83
N LEU A 46 -6.98 5.47 40.57
CA LEU A 46 -8.33 5.87 40.13
C LEU A 46 -9.36 4.74 40.32
N LEU A 47 -9.00 3.49 39.99
CA LEU A 47 -9.87 2.33 40.20
C LEU A 47 -10.11 2.07 41.69
N LEU A 48 -9.06 2.21 42.52
CA LEU A 48 -9.15 2.08 43.98
C LEU A 48 -10.08 3.15 44.59
N LEU A 49 -9.91 4.42 44.21
CA LEU A 49 -10.77 5.52 44.63
C LEU A 49 -12.23 5.30 44.24
N SER A 50 -12.49 4.75 43.05
CA SER A 50 -13.86 4.40 42.63
C SER A 50 -14.50 3.34 43.53
N ARG A 51 -13.70 2.47 44.17
CA ARG A 51 -14.17 1.41 45.07
C ARG A 51 -14.48 1.91 46.48
N PHE A 52 -13.77 2.93 46.96
CA PHE A 52 -13.92 3.48 48.32
C PHE A 52 -14.79 4.75 48.39
N GLY A 53 -15.05 5.44 47.27
CA GLY A 53 -15.82 6.68 47.24
C GLY A 53 -17.34 6.49 47.22
N ARG A 54 -18.01 6.72 48.37
CA ARG A 54 -19.47 6.95 48.45
C ARG A 54 -19.94 8.30 47.86
N THR A 55 -19.04 9.15 47.35
CA THR A 55 -19.33 10.55 47.02
C THR A 55 -19.01 10.98 45.59
N VAL A 56 -18.42 10.12 44.76
CA VAL A 56 -18.14 10.44 43.36
C VAL A 56 -18.78 9.39 42.46
N SER A 57 -19.96 9.70 41.92
CA SER A 57 -20.63 8.88 40.91
C SER A 57 -19.92 9.00 39.56
N LEU A 58 -18.69 8.49 39.49
CA LEU A 58 -17.99 8.28 38.22
C LEU A 58 -18.67 7.10 37.50
N SER A 59 -19.79 7.39 36.84
CA SER A 59 -20.41 6.47 35.88
C SER A 59 -19.54 6.42 34.62
N PHE A 60 -18.37 5.80 34.73
CA PHE A 60 -17.58 5.50 33.55
C PHE A 60 -18.33 4.44 32.76
N ASP A 61 -18.87 4.82 31.60
CA ASP A 61 -19.28 3.85 30.58
C ASP A 61 -18.09 2.90 30.34
N GLY A 62 -18.33 1.58 30.42
CA GLY A 62 -17.28 0.55 30.46
C GLY A 62 -16.27 0.68 29.32
N ARG A 63 -16.68 1.29 28.19
CA ARG A 63 -15.81 1.64 27.06
C ARG A 63 -14.62 2.54 27.44
N TRP A 64 -14.80 3.48 28.36
CA TRP A 64 -13.73 4.38 28.83
C TRP A 64 -12.79 3.68 29.80
N VAL A 65 -13.30 2.79 30.64
CA VAL A 65 -12.49 1.96 31.54
C VAL A 65 -11.57 1.04 30.74
N TRP A 66 -12.11 0.35 29.73
CA TRP A 66 -11.31 -0.47 28.82
C TRP A 66 -10.32 0.37 28.01
N GLY A 67 -10.70 1.57 27.58
CA GLY A 67 -9.77 2.49 26.91
C GLY A 67 -8.62 2.94 27.81
N ALA A 68 -8.90 3.26 29.07
CA ALA A 68 -7.90 3.65 30.07
C ALA A 68 -6.95 2.52 30.42
N LEU A 69 -7.42 1.27 30.45
CA LEU A 69 -6.57 0.09 30.69
C LEU A 69 -5.75 -0.32 29.45
N PHE A 70 -6.37 -0.30 28.27
CA PHE A 70 -5.74 -0.81 27.05
C PHE A 70 -4.72 0.16 26.44
N ALA A 71 -4.93 1.47 26.58
CA ALA A 71 -4.04 2.46 26.00
C ALA A 71 -2.59 2.44 26.57
N PRO A 72 -2.37 2.39 27.89
CA PRO A 72 -1.03 2.22 28.47
C PRO A 72 -0.39 0.89 28.10
N ILE A 73 -1.17 -0.20 28.03
CA ILE A 73 -0.67 -1.51 27.62
C ILE A 73 -0.15 -1.45 26.17
N LEU A 74 -0.94 -0.89 25.26
CA LEU A 74 -0.52 -0.73 23.86
C LEU A 74 0.71 0.18 23.72
N TYR A 75 0.74 1.29 24.45
CA TYR A 75 1.88 2.20 24.45
C TYR A 75 3.14 1.51 24.98
N ALA A 76 3.03 0.80 26.10
CA ALA A 76 4.12 0.04 26.69
C ALA A 76 4.61 -1.08 25.76
N LEU A 77 3.69 -1.78 25.10
CA LEU A 77 4.01 -2.81 24.11
C LEU A 77 4.77 -2.21 22.93
N SER A 78 4.34 -1.06 22.42
CA SER A 78 5.04 -0.35 21.34
C SER A 78 6.47 0.05 21.72
N VAL A 79 6.66 0.66 22.89
CA VAL A 79 8.00 1.02 23.40
C VAL A 79 8.86 -0.23 23.59
N TRP A 80 8.29 -1.30 24.15
CA TRP A 80 8.98 -2.57 24.33
C TRP A 80 9.40 -3.18 22.99
N THR A 81 8.53 -3.18 21.98
CA THR A 81 8.84 -3.66 20.63
C THR A 81 9.96 -2.83 19.99
N CYS A 82 9.99 -1.51 20.18
CA CYS A 82 11.10 -0.67 19.72
C CYS A 82 12.41 -1.04 20.41
N CYS A 83 12.40 -1.16 21.74
CA CYS A 83 13.58 -1.55 22.51
C CYS A 83 14.10 -2.94 22.09
N TYR A 84 13.19 -3.90 21.94
CA TYR A 84 13.52 -5.24 21.46
C TYR A 84 14.12 -5.19 20.05
N ALA A 85 13.47 -4.49 19.12
CA ALA A 85 13.93 -4.38 17.74
C ALA A 85 15.28 -3.67 17.62
N ASP A 86 15.59 -2.72 18.51
CA ASP A 86 16.88 -2.01 18.51
C ASP A 86 18.00 -2.86 19.12
N CYS A 87 17.75 -3.49 20.29
CA CYS A 87 18.72 -4.36 20.96
C CYS A 87 19.06 -5.62 20.16
N PHE A 88 18.09 -6.17 19.45
CA PHE A 88 18.24 -7.39 18.66
C PHE A 88 18.27 -7.12 17.15
N ARG A 89 18.59 -5.88 16.75
CA ARG A 89 18.70 -5.54 15.33
C ARG A 89 19.91 -6.28 14.73
N PRO A 90 19.69 -7.23 13.81
CA PRO A 90 20.82 -7.89 13.16
C PRO A 90 21.53 -6.88 12.25
N GLU A 91 22.86 -6.80 12.32
CA GLU A 91 23.68 -5.94 11.43
C GLU A 91 23.48 -6.29 9.94
N ARG A 92 23.20 -7.57 9.66
CA ARG A 92 22.66 -8.06 8.39
C ARG A 92 21.50 -9.00 8.67
N LYS A 93 20.32 -8.66 8.16
CA LYS A 93 19.17 -9.57 8.20
C LYS A 93 19.42 -10.66 7.16
N GLU A 94 19.89 -11.82 7.60
CA GLU A 94 20.01 -12.97 6.69
C GLU A 94 18.61 -13.36 6.20
N PRO A 95 18.45 -13.62 4.89
CA PRO A 95 17.17 -14.00 4.36
C PRO A 95 16.72 -15.32 5.00
N GLY A 96 15.49 -15.31 5.50
CA GLY A 96 14.87 -16.50 6.07
C GLY A 96 14.85 -17.65 5.06
N ARG A 97 14.67 -18.90 5.52
CA ARG A 97 14.59 -20.06 4.60
C ARG A 97 13.54 -19.87 3.50
N LEU A 98 12.40 -19.27 3.85
CA LEU A 98 11.34 -18.96 2.89
C LEU A 98 11.72 -17.85 1.90
N GLU A 99 12.41 -16.81 2.36
CA GLU A 99 12.88 -15.70 1.52
C GLU A 99 13.95 -16.19 0.53
N ARG A 100 14.88 -17.04 0.98
CA ARG A 100 15.87 -17.69 0.09
C ARG A 100 15.21 -18.57 -0.95
N TRP A 101 14.29 -19.44 -0.53
CA TRP A 101 13.56 -20.28 -1.46
C TRP A 101 12.74 -19.46 -2.47
N ALA A 102 12.10 -18.38 -2.02
CA ALA A 102 11.36 -17.45 -2.88
C ALA A 102 12.30 -16.77 -3.90
N GLU A 103 13.49 -16.36 -3.47
CA GLU A 103 14.52 -15.78 -4.33
C GLU A 103 15.03 -16.76 -5.39
N GLU A 104 15.39 -17.98 -4.98
CA GLU A 104 15.83 -19.04 -5.89
C GLU A 104 14.74 -19.42 -6.89
N SER A 105 13.49 -19.53 -6.42
CA SER A 105 12.33 -19.79 -7.28
C SER A 105 12.11 -18.67 -8.29
N ARG A 106 12.30 -17.41 -7.87
CA ARG A 106 12.18 -16.24 -8.71
C ARG A 106 13.20 -16.24 -9.84
N ILE A 107 14.46 -16.58 -9.55
CA ILE A 107 15.53 -16.70 -10.55
C ILE A 107 15.19 -17.79 -11.58
N GLY A 108 14.79 -18.99 -11.12
CA GLY A 108 14.41 -20.07 -12.03
C GLY A 108 13.17 -19.75 -12.89
N LEU A 109 12.23 -18.95 -12.38
CA LEU A 109 11.10 -18.45 -13.16
C LEU A 109 11.52 -17.39 -14.19
N ALA A 110 12.52 -16.55 -13.90
CA ALA A 110 13.01 -15.55 -14.84
C ALA A 110 13.63 -16.18 -16.10
N GLU A 111 14.23 -17.36 -15.98
CA GLU A 111 14.74 -18.15 -17.12
C GLU A 111 13.64 -18.56 -18.10
N ARG A 112 12.38 -18.67 -17.67
CA ARG A 112 11.26 -18.97 -18.59
C ARG A 112 11.01 -17.84 -19.59
N PHE A 113 11.44 -16.62 -19.29
CA PHE A 113 11.36 -15.52 -20.25
C PHE A 113 12.44 -15.57 -21.32
N ASP A 114 13.48 -16.41 -21.19
CA ASP A 114 14.47 -16.65 -22.26
C ASP A 114 13.88 -17.38 -23.47
N GLN A 115 12.72 -18.01 -23.30
CA GLN A 115 11.99 -18.66 -24.38
C GLN A 115 11.26 -17.67 -25.28
N LEU A 116 11.08 -16.42 -24.84
CA LEU A 116 10.43 -15.38 -25.63
C LEU A 116 11.43 -14.66 -26.54
N ALA A 117 11.01 -14.27 -27.73
CA ALA A 117 11.81 -13.44 -28.63
C ALA A 117 11.90 -11.97 -28.16
N LEU A 118 12.58 -11.73 -27.03
CA LEU A 118 12.79 -10.40 -26.41
C LEU A 118 14.25 -9.95 -26.52
N THR A 119 14.47 -8.65 -26.61
CA THR A 119 15.80 -8.06 -26.41
C THR A 119 16.20 -8.09 -24.93
N GLY A 120 17.48 -7.85 -24.60
CA GLY A 120 17.93 -7.79 -23.20
C GLY A 120 17.18 -6.72 -22.37
N GLU A 121 16.93 -5.54 -22.95
CA GLU A 121 16.13 -4.47 -22.34
C GLU A 121 14.68 -4.93 -22.09
N GLU A 122 14.04 -5.53 -23.09
CA GLU A 122 12.67 -6.04 -22.99
C GLU A 122 12.55 -7.16 -21.95
N LYS A 123 13.52 -8.08 -21.89
CA LYS A 123 13.58 -9.14 -20.88
C LYS A 123 13.70 -8.55 -19.47
N GLY A 124 14.59 -7.58 -19.27
CA GLY A 124 14.73 -6.90 -17.98
C GLY A 124 13.42 -6.28 -17.51
N VAL A 125 12.68 -5.63 -18.43
CA VAL A 125 11.37 -5.02 -18.15
C VAL A 125 10.32 -6.06 -17.74
N VAL A 126 10.19 -7.18 -18.46
CA VAL A 126 9.18 -8.20 -18.12
C VAL A 126 9.53 -8.95 -16.84
N CYS A 127 10.81 -9.21 -16.59
CA CYS A 127 11.29 -9.83 -15.35
C CYS A 127 10.99 -8.94 -14.13
N ASP A 128 11.28 -7.64 -14.21
CA ASP A 128 10.98 -6.73 -13.09
C ASP A 128 9.47 -6.57 -12.89
N LEU A 129 8.70 -6.38 -13.98
CA LEU A 129 7.25 -6.23 -13.93
C LEU A 129 6.54 -7.47 -13.34
N ALA A 130 6.89 -8.67 -13.81
CA ALA A 130 6.18 -9.89 -13.43
C ALA A 130 6.66 -10.47 -12.08
N LEU A 131 7.98 -10.45 -11.87
CA LEU A 131 8.66 -11.14 -10.77
C LEU A 131 9.28 -10.18 -9.75
N GLY A 132 9.37 -8.88 -10.03
CA GLY A 132 10.13 -7.94 -9.19
C GLY A 132 11.63 -8.22 -9.21
N TYR A 133 12.13 -8.83 -10.28
CA TYR A 133 13.53 -9.17 -10.47
C TYR A 133 14.24 -8.09 -11.30
N GLY A 134 14.47 -6.94 -10.67
CA GLY A 134 15.12 -5.78 -11.30
C GLY A 134 16.61 -5.94 -11.59
N GLU A 135 17.28 -6.99 -11.07
CA GLU A 135 18.71 -7.23 -11.35
C GLU A 135 18.99 -7.54 -12.83
N ALA A 136 18.00 -8.06 -13.55
CA ALA A 136 18.09 -8.32 -14.98
C ALA A 136 18.02 -7.03 -15.83
N MET A 137 17.71 -5.88 -15.25
CA MET A 137 17.45 -4.65 -15.99
C MET A 137 18.68 -3.73 -16.04
N GLU A 138 19.00 -3.25 -17.23
CA GLU A 138 20.08 -2.30 -17.43
C GLU A 138 19.76 -0.93 -16.78
N ARG A 139 20.81 -0.28 -16.25
CA ARG A 139 20.67 1.02 -15.57
C ARG A 139 20.09 2.11 -16.48
N GLU A 140 20.42 2.07 -17.77
CA GLU A 140 19.89 3.02 -18.74
C GLU A 140 18.37 2.86 -18.89
N THR A 141 17.87 1.64 -19.07
CA THR A 141 16.43 1.35 -19.10
C THR A 141 15.75 1.83 -17.82
N SER A 142 16.28 1.47 -16.64
CA SER A 142 15.74 1.92 -15.36
C SER A 142 15.65 3.46 -15.27
N ARG A 143 16.67 4.16 -15.77
CA ARG A 143 16.69 5.63 -15.85
C ARG A 143 15.58 6.16 -16.77
N LYS A 144 15.37 5.58 -17.95
CA LYS A 144 14.29 6.01 -18.86
C LYS A 144 12.91 5.90 -18.20
N PHE A 145 12.65 4.84 -17.45
CA PHE A 145 11.40 4.67 -16.68
C PHE A 145 11.28 5.65 -15.51
N SER A 146 12.39 5.99 -14.86
CA SER A 146 12.42 7.04 -13.82
C SER A 146 12.07 8.42 -14.40
N VAL A 147 12.74 8.82 -15.49
CA VAL A 147 12.53 10.11 -16.17
C VAL A 147 11.08 10.27 -16.64
N THR A 148 10.49 9.20 -17.14
CA THR A 148 9.09 9.19 -17.61
C THR A 148 8.05 9.05 -16.51
N GLY A 149 8.47 8.91 -15.24
CA GLY A 149 7.58 8.89 -14.07
C GLY A 149 6.79 7.60 -13.88
N VAL A 150 7.27 6.50 -14.47
CA VAL A 150 6.60 5.18 -14.49
C VAL A 150 7.44 4.08 -13.85
N SER A 151 8.50 4.44 -13.11
CA SER A 151 9.34 3.49 -12.37
C SER A 151 8.56 2.61 -11.38
N HIS A 152 7.46 3.12 -10.82
CA HIS A 152 6.57 2.35 -9.94
C HIS A 152 5.74 1.27 -10.65
N VAL A 153 5.71 1.28 -11.99
CA VAL A 153 5.10 0.22 -12.80
C VAL A 153 6.09 -0.94 -12.95
N LEU A 154 7.41 -0.69 -12.94
CA LEU A 154 8.41 -1.76 -13.01
C LEU A 154 8.56 -2.50 -11.68
N ALA A 155 8.60 -1.77 -10.57
CA ALA A 155 8.66 -2.39 -9.27
C ALA A 155 7.29 -3.00 -8.92
N VAL A 156 7.29 -4.29 -8.52
CA VAL A 156 6.08 -4.96 -8.01
C VAL A 156 5.44 -4.11 -6.93
N SER A 157 4.26 -3.58 -7.24
CA SER A 157 3.55 -2.61 -6.42
C SER A 157 2.16 -3.11 -6.07
N GLY A 158 1.44 -2.37 -5.22
CA GLY A 158 0.06 -2.71 -4.88
C GLY A 158 -0.89 -2.75 -6.06
N PHE A 159 -0.55 -2.07 -7.17
CA PHE A 159 -1.27 -2.22 -8.42
C PHE A 159 -1.16 -3.64 -8.97
N HIS A 160 0.02 -4.24 -8.99
CA HIS A 160 0.23 -5.60 -9.49
C HIS A 160 -0.58 -6.62 -8.70
N VAL A 161 -0.48 -6.55 -7.37
CA VAL A 161 -1.22 -7.43 -6.45
C VAL A 161 -2.73 -7.26 -6.61
N ALA A 162 -3.21 -6.03 -6.83
CA ALA A 162 -4.61 -5.75 -7.10
C ALA A 162 -5.09 -6.28 -8.46
N VAL A 163 -4.28 -6.14 -9.51
CA VAL A 163 -4.55 -6.68 -10.85
C VAL A 163 -4.66 -8.20 -10.81
N ILE A 164 -3.69 -8.89 -10.18
CA ILE A 164 -3.72 -10.34 -10.00
C ILE A 164 -4.97 -10.77 -9.22
N CYS A 165 -5.25 -10.13 -8.08
CA CYS A 165 -6.45 -10.43 -7.30
C CYS A 165 -7.74 -10.19 -8.10
N GLY A 166 -7.77 -9.14 -8.92
CA GLY A 166 -8.90 -8.79 -9.78
C GLY A 166 -9.11 -9.82 -10.89
N PHE A 167 -8.04 -10.26 -11.54
CA PHE A 167 -8.05 -11.27 -12.59
C PHE A 167 -8.57 -12.62 -12.06
N PHE A 168 -7.99 -13.14 -10.97
CA PHE A 168 -8.49 -14.37 -10.35
C PHE A 168 -9.89 -14.17 -9.75
N GLY A 169 -10.19 -12.99 -9.24
CA GLY A 169 -11.53 -12.62 -8.79
C GLY A 169 -12.57 -12.62 -9.90
N TRP A 170 -12.17 -12.31 -11.14
CA TRP A 170 -12.97 -12.41 -12.36
C TRP A 170 -13.13 -13.87 -12.78
N LEU A 171 -12.05 -14.65 -12.80
CA LEU A 171 -12.09 -16.08 -13.13
C LEU A 171 -12.99 -16.89 -12.17
N LEU A 172 -12.99 -16.51 -10.89
CA LEU A 172 -13.83 -17.12 -9.84
C LEU A 172 -15.26 -16.52 -9.76
N ARG A 173 -15.66 -15.66 -10.70
CA ARG A 173 -17.05 -15.12 -10.76
C ARG A 173 -18.14 -16.19 -10.87
N PRO A 174 -17.95 -17.32 -11.60
CA PRO A 174 -18.96 -18.36 -11.68
C PRO A 174 -19.28 -19.00 -10.33
N LEU A 175 -18.38 -18.92 -9.34
CA LEU A 175 -18.64 -19.47 -8.01
C LEU A 175 -19.71 -18.63 -7.27
N PRO A 176 -20.76 -19.28 -6.71
CA PRO A 176 -21.82 -18.57 -6.01
C PRO A 176 -21.29 -17.87 -4.75
N ASN A 177 -21.71 -16.63 -4.53
CA ASN A 177 -21.29 -15.83 -3.37
C ASN A 177 -22.12 -16.15 -2.09
N ARG A 178 -22.46 -17.42 -1.86
CA ARG A 178 -23.31 -17.90 -0.76
C ARG A 178 -22.76 -19.21 -0.17
N GLY A 179 -23.07 -19.45 1.10
CA GLY A 179 -22.63 -20.67 1.80
C GLY A 179 -21.12 -20.88 1.82
N TRP A 180 -20.70 -22.13 1.66
CA TRP A 180 -19.31 -22.60 1.64
C TRP A 180 -18.50 -22.06 0.44
N ALA A 181 -19.13 -21.84 -0.71
CA ALA A 181 -18.47 -21.34 -1.91
C ALA A 181 -17.87 -19.94 -1.72
N ARG A 182 -18.44 -19.11 -0.83
CA ARG A 182 -17.84 -17.83 -0.44
C ARG A 182 -16.51 -18.00 0.28
N TRP A 183 -16.43 -18.98 1.19
CA TRP A 183 -15.21 -19.27 1.93
C TRP A 183 -14.12 -19.81 0.99
N ILE A 184 -14.49 -20.68 0.05
CA ILE A 184 -13.56 -21.15 -0.99
C ILE A 184 -13.04 -19.98 -1.82
N ARG A 185 -13.93 -19.12 -2.32
CA ARG A 185 -13.50 -17.95 -3.08
C ARG A 185 -12.54 -17.06 -2.28
N TYR A 186 -12.82 -16.85 -1.00
CA TYR A 186 -11.92 -16.10 -0.10
C TYR A 186 -10.56 -16.79 0.03
N LEU A 187 -10.54 -18.09 0.34
CA LEU A 187 -9.30 -18.86 0.51
C LEU A 187 -8.48 -18.92 -0.76
N LEU A 188 -9.11 -19.09 -1.92
CA LEU A 188 -8.43 -19.07 -3.22
C LEU A 188 -7.80 -17.70 -3.51
N LEU A 189 -8.54 -16.60 -3.27
CA LEU A 189 -7.99 -15.26 -3.49
C LEU A 189 -6.84 -14.94 -2.56
N VAL A 190 -6.97 -15.27 -1.26
CA VAL A 190 -5.86 -15.10 -0.30
C VAL A 190 -4.69 -16.00 -0.69
N GLY A 191 -4.94 -17.26 -1.06
CA GLY A 191 -3.90 -18.17 -1.54
C GLY A 191 -3.13 -17.60 -2.73
N VAL A 192 -3.84 -17.07 -3.73
CA VAL A 192 -3.22 -16.41 -4.91
C VAL A 192 -2.40 -15.19 -4.52
N LEU A 193 -2.89 -14.33 -3.60
CA LEU A 193 -2.16 -13.13 -3.15
C LEU A 193 -0.80 -13.47 -2.52
N TRP A 194 -0.79 -14.48 -1.65
CA TRP A 194 0.44 -14.91 -0.96
C TRP A 194 1.34 -15.74 -1.89
N ALA A 195 0.77 -16.55 -2.79
CA ALA A 195 1.52 -17.23 -3.83
C ALA A 195 2.22 -16.24 -4.77
N TYR A 196 1.53 -15.18 -5.20
CA TYR A 196 2.14 -14.12 -6.01
C TYR A 196 3.25 -13.39 -5.23
N SER A 197 3.03 -13.11 -3.94
CA SER A 197 4.06 -12.50 -3.09
C SER A 197 5.31 -13.39 -2.97
N LEU A 198 5.15 -14.71 -2.89
CA LEU A 198 6.25 -15.68 -2.92
C LEU A 198 6.98 -15.67 -4.27
N VAL A 199 6.25 -15.70 -5.39
CA VAL A 199 6.83 -15.62 -6.75
C VAL A 199 7.67 -14.35 -6.93
N THR A 200 7.28 -13.26 -6.27
CA THR A 200 8.01 -11.98 -6.34
C THR A 200 9.22 -11.89 -5.40
N GLY A 201 9.64 -12.99 -4.77
CA GLY A 201 10.75 -12.99 -3.81
C GLY A 201 10.41 -12.34 -2.47
N LEU A 202 9.12 -12.33 -2.08
CA LEU A 202 8.63 -11.64 -0.87
C LEU A 202 8.97 -10.15 -0.83
N ALA A 203 8.97 -9.49 -2.00
CA ALA A 203 9.23 -8.06 -2.12
C ALA A 203 8.38 -7.25 -1.12
N ALA A 204 9.02 -6.30 -0.42
CA ALA A 204 8.37 -5.56 0.65
C ALA A 204 7.08 -4.85 0.21
N SER A 205 6.99 -4.36 -1.03
CA SER A 205 5.75 -3.75 -1.54
C SER A 205 4.63 -4.77 -1.83
N ALA A 206 5.00 -5.97 -2.31
CA ALA A 206 4.07 -7.08 -2.54
C ALA A 206 3.46 -7.56 -1.21
N LEU A 207 4.29 -7.80 -0.20
CA LEU A 207 3.87 -8.17 1.15
C LEU A 207 2.89 -7.17 1.75
N ARG A 208 3.18 -5.87 1.59
CA ARG A 208 2.32 -4.82 2.13
C ARG A 208 0.94 -4.82 1.50
N SER A 209 0.92 -5.00 0.17
CA SER A 209 -0.30 -5.04 -0.62
C SER A 209 -1.11 -6.31 -0.35
N ALA A 210 -0.44 -7.47 -0.24
CA ALA A 210 -1.07 -8.74 0.10
C ALA A 210 -1.72 -8.68 1.50
N LEU A 211 -1.05 -8.07 2.49
CA LEU A 211 -1.63 -7.86 3.80
C LEU A 211 -2.87 -6.96 3.73
N MET A 212 -2.78 -5.81 3.05
CA MET A 212 -3.90 -4.87 2.89
C MET A 212 -5.11 -5.52 2.21
N LEU A 213 -4.89 -6.27 1.11
CA LEU A 213 -5.96 -6.97 0.41
C LEU A 213 -6.52 -8.13 1.24
N THR A 214 -5.69 -8.85 1.99
CA THR A 214 -6.16 -9.90 2.92
C THR A 214 -7.10 -9.30 3.95
N ILE A 215 -6.72 -8.21 4.63
CA ILE A 215 -7.57 -7.52 5.61
C ILE A 215 -8.89 -7.06 4.96
N TYR A 216 -8.83 -6.51 3.76
CA TYR A 216 -10.01 -6.09 3.00
C TYR A 216 -10.95 -7.27 2.70
N LEU A 217 -10.42 -8.37 2.17
CA LEU A 217 -11.18 -9.58 1.86
C LEU A 217 -11.78 -10.22 3.11
N THR A 218 -11.05 -10.26 4.21
CA THR A 218 -11.53 -10.78 5.50
C THR A 218 -12.68 -9.94 6.04
N ALA A 219 -12.57 -8.61 5.97
CA ALA A 219 -13.64 -7.72 6.42
C ALA A 219 -14.91 -7.87 5.56
N ARG A 220 -14.75 -8.08 4.25
CA ARG A 220 -15.85 -8.38 3.32
C ARG A 220 -16.49 -9.75 3.63
N LEU A 221 -15.69 -10.77 3.93
CA LEU A 221 -16.15 -12.10 4.33
C LEU A 221 -16.97 -12.04 5.63
N ALA A 222 -16.52 -11.24 6.60
CA ALA A 222 -17.21 -10.99 7.86
C ALA A 222 -18.47 -10.10 7.71
N ARG A 223 -18.85 -9.71 6.47
CA ARG A 223 -19.98 -8.82 6.15
C ARG A 223 -19.98 -7.50 6.92
N ARG A 224 -18.80 -7.02 7.34
CA ARG A 224 -18.68 -5.71 8.00
C ARG A 224 -18.61 -4.63 6.94
N ARG A 225 -19.21 -3.46 7.22
CA ARG A 225 -18.98 -2.26 6.41
C ARG A 225 -17.50 -1.91 6.51
N THR A 226 -16.78 -2.02 5.41
CA THR A 226 -15.34 -1.70 5.33
C THR A 226 -15.16 -0.19 5.24
N ASP A 227 -14.57 0.42 6.27
CA ASP A 227 -14.00 1.76 6.14
C ASP A 227 -12.57 1.63 5.62
N ASN A 228 -12.32 2.13 4.41
CA ASN A 228 -11.02 2.03 3.73
C ASN A 228 -9.86 2.56 4.59
N TYR A 229 -10.09 3.63 5.35
CA TYR A 229 -9.06 4.18 6.24
C TYR A 229 -8.79 3.29 7.44
N ASN A 230 -9.80 2.55 7.91
CA ASN A 230 -9.62 1.60 8.99
C ASN A 230 -8.82 0.37 8.52
N THR A 231 -9.03 -0.09 7.29
CA THR A 231 -8.21 -1.15 6.67
C THR A 231 -6.76 -0.69 6.53
N LEU A 232 -6.53 0.54 6.06
CA LEU A 232 -5.19 1.12 5.96
C LEU A 232 -4.52 1.21 7.35
N ALA A 233 -5.25 1.70 8.36
CA ALA A 233 -4.73 1.81 9.72
C ALA A 233 -4.41 0.43 10.34
N ALA A 234 -5.25 -0.58 10.09
CA ALA A 234 -5.01 -1.94 10.54
C ALA A 234 -3.75 -2.53 9.90
N ALA A 235 -3.57 -2.35 8.59
CA ALA A 235 -2.38 -2.80 7.88
C ALA A 235 -1.09 -2.13 8.41
N ALA A 236 -1.12 -0.81 8.61
CA ALA A 236 0.00 -0.08 9.19
C ALA A 236 0.33 -0.60 10.59
N PHE A 237 -0.68 -0.79 11.43
CA PHE A 237 -0.52 -1.30 12.78
C PHE A 237 0.12 -2.69 12.80
N CYS A 238 -0.38 -3.63 11.98
CA CYS A 238 0.17 -4.98 11.90
C CYS A 238 1.65 -4.98 11.47
N MET A 239 2.04 -4.14 10.52
CA MET A 239 3.44 -4.05 10.08
C MET A 239 4.34 -3.46 11.15
N LEU A 240 3.93 -2.34 11.76
CA LEU A 240 4.70 -1.68 12.81
C LEU A 240 4.76 -2.48 14.10
N ALA A 241 3.82 -3.41 14.30
CA ALA A 241 3.86 -4.37 15.40
C ALA A 241 4.89 -5.48 15.19
N ILE A 242 5.19 -5.83 13.93
CA ILE A 242 6.23 -6.81 13.58
C ILE A 242 7.60 -6.15 13.59
N ASP A 243 7.72 -4.99 12.92
CA ASP A 243 8.95 -4.20 12.89
C ASP A 243 8.62 -2.69 12.94
N PRO A 244 8.85 -2.02 14.08
CA PRO A 244 8.50 -0.62 14.26
C PRO A 244 9.36 0.32 13.39
N PHE A 245 10.57 -0.10 13.01
CA PHE A 245 11.47 0.72 12.19
C PHE A 245 11.09 0.72 10.71
N THR A 246 10.19 -0.17 10.28
CA THR A 246 9.58 -0.11 8.95
C THR A 246 8.87 1.24 8.70
N LEU A 247 8.52 2.00 9.75
CA LEU A 247 8.04 3.39 9.61
C LEU A 247 8.99 4.32 8.84
N PHE A 248 10.30 4.05 8.92
CA PHE A 248 11.35 4.84 8.29
C PHE A 248 11.75 4.32 6.90
N ASP A 249 11.20 3.18 6.48
CA ASP A 249 11.41 2.69 5.14
C ASP A 249 10.72 3.62 4.12
N ILE A 250 11.48 4.04 3.11
CA ILE A 250 11.01 4.91 2.04
C ILE A 250 9.84 4.22 1.31
N GLY A 251 9.95 2.91 1.10
CA GLY A 251 8.90 2.10 0.50
C GLY A 251 7.59 2.19 1.30
N PHE A 252 7.65 1.92 2.60
CA PHE A 252 6.52 2.05 3.53
C PHE A 252 5.84 3.41 3.41
N GLN A 253 6.62 4.49 3.57
CA GLN A 253 6.09 5.85 3.56
C GLN A 253 5.39 6.18 2.23
N LEU A 254 6.02 5.88 1.10
CA LEU A 254 5.45 6.17 -0.23
C LEU A 254 4.13 5.42 -0.45
N SER A 255 4.04 4.13 -0.13
CA SER A 255 2.82 3.37 -0.41
C SER A 255 1.65 3.75 0.50
N PHE A 256 1.89 3.92 1.81
CA PHE A 256 0.82 4.31 2.74
C PHE A 256 0.30 5.71 2.44
N LEU A 257 1.20 6.63 2.07
CA LEU A 257 0.83 7.99 1.71
C LEU A 257 0.09 8.06 0.38
N ALA A 258 0.53 7.32 -0.64
CA ALA A 258 -0.18 7.19 -1.91
C ALA A 258 -1.63 6.73 -1.67
N VAL A 259 -1.83 5.63 -0.94
CA VAL A 259 -3.17 5.09 -0.67
C VAL A 259 -4.01 6.05 0.18
N LEU A 260 -3.42 6.72 1.18
CA LEU A 260 -4.12 7.72 1.99
C LEU A 260 -4.65 8.87 1.13
N PHE A 261 -3.81 9.40 0.22
CA PHE A 261 -4.19 10.48 -0.68
C PHE A 261 -5.18 10.02 -1.75
N ILE A 262 -5.05 8.80 -2.29
CA ILE A 262 -6.05 8.19 -3.18
C ILE A 262 -7.42 8.15 -2.49
N PHE A 263 -7.52 7.61 -1.28
CA PHE A 263 -8.80 7.55 -0.56
C PHE A 263 -9.38 8.94 -0.26
N TYR A 264 -8.55 9.96 -0.11
CA TYR A 264 -9.01 11.32 0.10
C TYR A 264 -9.45 12.03 -1.20
N PHE A 265 -8.64 11.99 -2.26
CA PHE A 265 -8.88 12.77 -3.47
C PHE A 265 -9.80 12.08 -4.48
N MET A 266 -9.80 10.75 -4.55
CA MET A 266 -10.62 10.01 -5.52
C MET A 266 -12.12 10.37 -5.46
N PRO A 267 -12.80 10.38 -4.29
CA PRO A 267 -14.22 10.74 -4.21
C PRO A 267 -14.51 12.20 -4.59
N ARG A 268 -13.47 13.05 -4.64
CA ARG A 268 -13.58 14.46 -5.06
C ARG A 268 -13.40 14.58 -6.57
N PHE A 269 -12.48 13.84 -7.16
CA PHE A 269 -12.31 13.77 -8.61
C PHE A 269 -13.54 13.18 -9.31
N GLU A 270 -14.16 12.16 -8.72
CA GLU A 270 -15.41 11.57 -9.24
C GLU A 270 -16.57 12.58 -9.27
N ARG A 271 -16.58 13.59 -8.39
CA ARG A 271 -17.61 14.65 -8.39
C ARG A 271 -17.31 15.80 -9.34
N CYS A 272 -16.04 16.05 -9.62
CA CYS A 272 -15.66 17.11 -10.57
C CYS A 272 -16.14 16.77 -11.98
N LEU A 273 -16.20 15.49 -12.33
CA LEU A 273 -16.67 15.01 -13.61
C LEU A 273 -17.48 13.71 -13.42
N GLU A 274 -18.81 13.83 -13.38
CA GLU A 274 -19.68 12.64 -13.35
C GLU A 274 -19.74 12.02 -14.75
N VAL A 275 -18.82 11.10 -15.01
CA VAL A 275 -18.78 10.37 -16.28
C VAL A 275 -19.72 9.18 -16.23
N ARG A 276 -20.83 9.24 -16.96
CA ARG A 276 -21.78 8.13 -17.07
C ARG A 276 -21.35 7.03 -18.04
N ASN A 277 -20.55 7.37 -19.04
CA ASN A 277 -20.08 6.39 -20.03
C ASN A 277 -18.93 5.55 -19.45
N PRO A 278 -19.06 4.22 -19.30
CA PRO A 278 -18.02 3.37 -18.73
C PRO A 278 -16.69 3.45 -19.50
N LEU A 279 -16.73 3.69 -20.81
CA LEU A 279 -15.52 3.81 -21.65
C LEU A 279 -14.67 5.04 -21.29
N VAL A 280 -15.29 6.09 -20.75
CA VAL A 280 -14.60 7.31 -20.33
C VAL A 280 -14.38 7.31 -18.81
N ALA A 281 -15.26 6.66 -18.04
CA ALA A 281 -15.17 6.58 -16.60
C ALA A 281 -13.94 5.78 -16.13
N ILE A 282 -13.56 4.72 -16.85
CA ILE A 282 -12.39 3.89 -16.50
C ILE A 282 -11.07 4.69 -16.65
N PRO A 283 -10.75 5.30 -17.82
CA PRO A 283 -9.58 6.16 -17.94
C PRO A 283 -9.57 7.35 -16.97
N TRP A 284 -10.74 7.96 -16.74
CA TRP A 284 -10.87 9.05 -15.77
C TRP A 284 -10.51 8.60 -14.35
N GLY A 285 -10.94 7.39 -13.97
CA GLY A 285 -10.57 6.79 -12.70
C GLY A 285 -9.06 6.59 -12.56
N TRP A 286 -8.38 6.12 -13.61
CA TRP A 286 -6.92 5.95 -13.59
C TRP A 286 -6.19 7.28 -13.45
N VAL A 287 -6.61 8.31 -14.19
CA VAL A 287 -6.11 9.68 -14.03
C VAL A 287 -6.29 10.17 -12.60
N GLY A 288 -7.48 9.98 -12.03
CA GLY A 288 -7.79 10.35 -10.65
C GLY A 288 -6.88 9.65 -9.64
N VAL A 289 -6.61 8.35 -9.81
CA VAL A 289 -5.70 7.57 -8.97
C VAL A 289 -4.27 8.09 -9.10
N THR A 290 -3.75 8.24 -10.32
CA THR A 290 -2.38 8.72 -10.58
C THR A 290 -2.17 10.13 -10.01
N LEU A 291 -3.09 11.06 -10.23
CA LEU A 291 -3.02 12.40 -9.67
C LEU A 291 -3.06 12.38 -8.14
N SER A 292 -3.95 11.59 -7.55
CA SER A 292 -4.07 11.47 -6.10
C SER A 292 -2.78 10.93 -5.47
N ALA A 293 -2.25 9.84 -6.04
CA ALA A 293 -1.01 9.24 -5.57
C ALA A 293 0.16 10.22 -5.68
N GLN A 294 0.32 10.87 -6.83
CA GLN A 294 1.40 11.82 -7.08
C GLN A 294 1.33 13.03 -6.16
N LEU A 295 0.14 13.56 -5.86
CA LEU A 295 -0.01 14.65 -4.88
C LEU A 295 0.46 14.25 -3.47
N GLY A 296 0.26 12.98 -3.10
CA GLY A 296 0.75 12.45 -1.84
C GLY A 296 2.25 12.20 -1.84
N THR A 297 2.78 11.57 -2.88
CA THR A 297 4.16 11.06 -2.90
C THR A 297 5.18 12.06 -3.43
N ALA A 298 4.80 13.03 -4.27
CA ALA A 298 5.74 13.95 -4.90
C ALA A 298 6.64 14.72 -3.93
N PRO A 299 6.16 15.27 -2.79
CA PRO A 299 7.03 15.92 -1.82
C PRO A 299 8.10 14.97 -1.25
N LEU A 300 7.72 13.71 -1.02
CA LEU A 300 8.64 12.68 -0.53
C LEU A 300 9.65 12.25 -1.59
N CYS A 301 9.20 12.10 -2.85
CA CYS A 301 10.07 11.81 -3.98
C CYS A 301 11.09 12.93 -4.22
N ALA A 302 10.66 14.20 -4.13
CA ALA A 302 11.55 15.35 -4.22
C ALA A 302 12.56 15.41 -3.05
N PHE A 303 12.18 14.93 -1.87
CA PHE A 303 13.07 14.88 -0.72
C PHE A 303 14.13 13.76 -0.84
N TYR A 304 13.71 12.53 -1.16
CA TYR A 304 14.64 11.38 -1.22
C TYR A 304 15.39 11.26 -2.54
N PHE A 305 14.69 11.38 -3.68
CA PHE A 305 15.27 11.11 -5.00
C PHE A 305 15.69 12.38 -5.73
N GLY A 306 15.05 13.52 -5.44
CA GLY A 306 15.42 14.80 -6.02
C GLY A 306 14.99 15.01 -7.47
N GLU A 307 14.18 14.12 -8.02
CA GLU A 307 13.67 14.18 -9.38
C GLU A 307 12.15 13.98 -9.41
N LEU A 308 11.47 14.77 -10.25
CA LEU A 308 10.05 14.64 -10.52
C LEU A 308 9.83 14.59 -12.03
N SER A 309 8.99 13.68 -12.49
CA SER A 309 8.60 13.61 -13.90
C SER A 309 7.45 14.56 -14.20
N SER A 310 7.54 15.28 -15.32
CA SER A 310 6.51 16.19 -15.82
C SER A 310 5.50 15.47 -16.71
N VAL A 311 5.96 14.43 -17.40
CA VAL A 311 5.16 13.62 -18.34
C VAL A 311 4.40 12.49 -17.66
N PHE A 312 4.55 12.34 -16.33
CA PHE A 312 3.99 11.22 -15.56
C PHE A 312 2.51 10.96 -15.88
N LEU A 313 1.68 11.99 -16.05
CA LEU A 313 0.25 11.79 -16.27
C LEU A 313 -0.04 11.12 -17.62
N ILE A 314 0.66 11.56 -18.67
CA ILE A 314 0.46 11.10 -20.04
C ILE A 314 1.08 9.71 -20.23
N THR A 315 2.22 9.46 -19.57
CA THR A 315 2.90 8.16 -19.62
C THR A 315 2.19 7.09 -18.78
N ASN A 316 1.66 7.45 -17.61
CA ASN A 316 1.01 6.48 -16.72
C ASN A 316 -0.25 5.86 -17.30
N LEU A 317 -1.02 6.58 -18.13
CA LEU A 317 -2.26 6.05 -18.70
C LEU A 317 -2.03 4.83 -19.61
N PRO A 318 -1.20 4.91 -20.68
CA PRO A 318 -0.89 3.74 -21.50
C PRO A 318 -0.11 2.68 -20.71
N MET A 319 0.78 3.05 -19.78
CA MET A 319 1.51 2.06 -18.98
C MET A 319 0.61 1.26 -18.07
N THR A 320 -0.33 1.91 -17.37
CA THR A 320 -1.27 1.24 -16.48
C THR A 320 -2.18 0.31 -17.30
N PHE A 321 -2.63 0.75 -18.48
CA PHE A 321 -3.39 -0.10 -19.40
C PHE A 321 -2.61 -1.35 -19.81
N LEU A 322 -1.38 -1.16 -20.30
CA LEU A 322 -0.51 -2.25 -20.74
C LEU A 322 -0.21 -3.21 -19.58
N ALA A 323 0.19 -2.68 -18.42
CA ALA A 323 0.50 -3.47 -17.23
C ALA A 323 -0.70 -4.25 -16.71
N THR A 324 -1.93 -3.70 -16.75
CA THR A 324 -3.16 -4.39 -16.31
C THR A 324 -3.36 -5.73 -17.03
N TRP A 325 -3.02 -5.78 -18.31
CA TRP A 325 -3.16 -6.98 -19.13
C TRP A 325 -1.87 -7.81 -19.17
N LEU A 326 -0.71 -7.15 -19.21
CA LEU A 326 0.59 -7.81 -19.30
C LEU A 326 0.95 -8.60 -18.05
N ILE A 327 0.62 -8.12 -16.84
CA ILE A 327 0.95 -8.81 -15.58
C ILE A 327 0.27 -10.21 -15.50
N PRO A 328 -1.05 -10.35 -15.74
CA PRO A 328 -1.66 -11.68 -15.84
C PRO A 328 -1.09 -12.51 -17.00
N ALA A 329 -0.83 -11.92 -18.16
CA ALA A 329 -0.31 -12.64 -19.32
C ALA A 329 1.09 -13.22 -19.06
N SER A 330 1.98 -12.44 -18.44
CA SER A 330 3.32 -12.90 -18.04
C SER A 330 3.23 -13.98 -16.97
N LEU A 331 2.29 -13.87 -16.02
CA LEU A 331 2.10 -14.92 -15.01
C LEU A 331 1.57 -16.21 -15.64
N LEU A 332 0.66 -16.11 -16.62
CA LEU A 332 0.19 -17.27 -17.37
C LEU A 332 1.34 -17.92 -18.14
N TRP A 333 2.19 -17.13 -18.81
CA TRP A 333 3.36 -17.65 -19.54
C TRP A 333 4.29 -18.48 -18.65
N LEU A 334 4.55 -18.03 -17.42
CA LEU A 334 5.43 -18.73 -16.48
C LEU A 334 4.96 -20.15 -16.12
N PHE A 335 3.64 -20.39 -16.09
CA PHE A 335 3.05 -21.66 -15.67
C PHE A 335 2.42 -22.45 -16.82
N TYR A 336 2.25 -21.83 -17.99
CA TYR A 336 1.68 -22.47 -19.17
C TYR A 336 2.76 -23.26 -19.92
N PRO A 337 2.56 -24.56 -20.21
CA PRO A 337 3.52 -25.33 -21.00
C PRO A 337 3.70 -24.73 -22.41
N SER A 338 4.94 -24.55 -22.85
CA SER A 338 5.29 -23.99 -24.17
C SER A 338 4.70 -24.79 -25.33
N ASP A 339 4.49 -26.08 -25.14
CA ASP A 339 4.08 -27.01 -26.20
C ASP A 339 2.55 -27.15 -26.33
N TRP A 340 1.79 -26.39 -25.53
CA TRP A 340 0.34 -26.45 -25.53
C TRP A 340 -0.32 -25.46 -26.50
N ILE A 341 -1.53 -25.80 -26.94
CA ILE A 341 -2.30 -25.06 -27.94
C ILE A 341 -2.60 -23.65 -27.45
N GLY A 342 -2.03 -22.65 -28.14
CA GLY A 342 -2.23 -21.23 -27.83
C GLY A 342 -1.03 -20.55 -27.16
N ALA A 343 0.06 -21.29 -26.92
CA ALA A 343 1.32 -20.71 -26.45
C ALA A 343 1.83 -19.59 -27.37
N GLU A 344 1.74 -19.76 -28.69
CA GLU A 344 2.15 -18.74 -29.68
C GLU A 344 1.38 -17.42 -29.52
N TRP A 345 0.08 -17.48 -29.24
CA TRP A 345 -0.73 -16.28 -29.01
C TRP A 345 -0.34 -15.60 -27.71
N LEU A 346 -0.05 -16.38 -26.66
CA LEU A 346 0.38 -15.85 -25.37
C LEU A 346 1.77 -15.22 -25.46
N GLU A 347 2.72 -15.89 -26.13
CA GLU A 347 4.04 -15.35 -26.46
C GLU A 347 3.92 -14.04 -27.22
N TRP A 348 3.18 -14.05 -28.35
CA TRP A 348 2.99 -12.86 -29.17
C TRP A 348 2.45 -11.70 -28.33
N ALA A 349 1.47 -11.99 -27.49
CA ALA A 349 0.82 -10.97 -26.70
C ALA A 349 1.78 -10.41 -25.63
N VAL A 350 2.51 -11.26 -24.89
CA VAL A 350 3.50 -10.82 -23.89
C VAL A 350 4.58 -9.98 -24.56
N THR A 351 5.16 -10.47 -25.65
CA THR A 351 6.21 -9.78 -26.40
C THR A 351 5.72 -8.46 -26.97
N TRP A 352 4.52 -8.42 -27.52
CA TRP A 352 3.92 -7.17 -28.01
C TRP A 352 3.71 -6.15 -26.89
N GLY A 353 3.20 -6.60 -25.73
CA GLY A 353 2.95 -5.74 -24.57
C GLY A 353 4.24 -5.12 -24.01
N VAL A 354 5.29 -5.93 -23.84
CA VAL A 354 6.60 -5.47 -23.37
C VAL A 354 7.21 -4.48 -24.37
N ARG A 355 7.23 -4.82 -25.66
CA ARG A 355 7.72 -3.92 -26.72
C ARG A 355 6.94 -2.61 -26.77
N ALA A 356 5.62 -2.65 -26.52
CA ALA A 356 4.80 -1.45 -26.45
C ALA A 356 5.19 -0.57 -25.25
N MET A 357 5.42 -1.16 -24.07
CA MET A 357 5.90 -0.41 -22.90
C MET A 357 7.24 0.27 -23.17
N VAL A 358 8.23 -0.48 -23.68
CA VAL A 358 9.57 0.08 -24.01
C VAL A 358 9.44 1.21 -25.02
N ARG A 359 8.68 1.02 -26.11
CA ARG A 359 8.45 2.06 -27.14
C ARG A 359 7.81 3.32 -26.57
N VAL A 360 6.87 3.20 -25.63
CA VAL A 360 6.27 4.38 -24.99
C VAL A 360 7.30 5.09 -24.11
N VAL A 361 8.06 4.35 -23.30
CA VAL A 361 9.13 4.94 -22.46
C VAL A 361 10.17 5.66 -23.31
N ASP A 362 10.69 5.02 -24.36
CA ASP A 362 11.71 5.61 -25.23
C ASP A 362 11.25 6.94 -25.82
N ARG A 363 10.03 6.99 -26.37
CA ARG A 363 9.49 8.23 -26.95
C ARG A 363 9.33 9.35 -25.93
N PHE A 364 8.83 9.05 -24.73
CA PHE A 364 8.58 10.08 -23.73
C PHE A 364 9.84 10.47 -22.95
N SER A 365 10.84 9.60 -22.87
CA SER A 365 12.12 9.91 -22.23
C SER A 365 12.94 10.94 -23.00
N GLN A 366 12.73 11.05 -24.31
CA GLN A 366 13.41 12.01 -25.19
C GLN A 366 12.74 13.40 -25.20
N VAL A 367 11.59 13.58 -24.54
CA VAL A 367 10.87 14.85 -24.51
C VAL A 367 11.66 15.89 -23.71
N PRO A 368 11.92 17.09 -24.26
CA PRO A 368 12.59 18.16 -23.52
C PRO A 368 11.80 18.51 -22.24
N GLY A 369 12.46 18.42 -21.09
CA GLY A 369 11.82 18.67 -19.79
C GLY A 369 10.97 17.53 -19.26
N ALA A 370 11.16 16.29 -19.73
CA ALA A 370 10.47 15.10 -19.22
C ALA A 370 10.63 14.89 -17.70
N SER A 371 11.77 15.32 -17.14
CA SER A 371 12.00 15.39 -15.69
C SER A 371 12.57 16.73 -15.27
N PHE A 372 12.27 17.11 -14.02
CA PHE A 372 12.83 18.27 -13.33
C PHE A 372 13.52 17.81 -12.05
N SER A 373 14.74 18.29 -11.82
CA SER A 373 15.48 18.04 -10.58
C SER A 373 15.11 19.08 -9.53
N ILE A 374 14.36 18.65 -8.51
CA ILE A 374 13.97 19.48 -7.37
C ILE A 374 14.27 18.68 -6.11
N ARG A 375 15.23 19.17 -5.30
CA ARG A 375 15.61 18.56 -4.03
C ARG A 375 15.02 19.34 -2.87
N PHE A 376 14.14 18.71 -2.11
CA PHE A 376 13.61 19.31 -0.89
C PHE A 376 14.55 19.06 0.28
N GLY A 377 14.78 20.10 1.09
CA GLY A 377 15.24 19.93 2.46
C GLY A 377 14.08 19.60 3.41
N TRP A 378 14.38 19.33 4.68
CA TRP A 378 13.37 19.05 5.71
C TRP A 378 12.31 20.15 5.82
N LEU A 379 12.71 21.42 5.74
CA LEU A 379 11.78 22.54 5.76
C LEU A 379 10.85 22.54 4.54
N GLY A 380 11.38 22.27 3.35
CA GLY A 380 10.58 22.19 2.12
C GLY A 380 9.55 21.06 2.18
N LEU A 381 9.95 19.91 2.71
CA LEU A 381 9.06 18.76 2.95
C LEU A 381 7.93 19.12 3.93
N LEU A 382 8.27 19.73 5.07
CA LEU A 382 7.29 20.13 6.09
C LEU A 382 6.32 21.18 5.56
N LEU A 383 6.81 22.17 4.81
CA LEU A 383 5.95 23.19 4.20
C LEU A 383 5.03 22.58 3.13
N ALA A 384 5.54 21.69 2.29
CA ALA A 384 4.73 21.02 1.26
C ALA A 384 3.59 20.20 1.88
N TYR A 385 3.88 19.34 2.87
CA TYR A 385 2.82 18.62 3.58
C TYR A 385 1.92 19.52 4.41
N GLY A 386 2.47 20.55 5.06
CA GLY A 386 1.71 21.54 5.80
C GLY A 386 0.66 22.23 4.94
N LEU A 387 1.04 22.63 3.71
CA LEU A 387 0.13 23.20 2.72
C LEU A 387 -0.92 22.19 2.26
N LEU A 388 -0.52 20.97 1.90
CA LEU A 388 -1.44 19.90 1.49
C LEU A 388 -2.49 19.65 2.57
N PHE A 389 -2.07 19.43 3.82
CA PHE A 389 -2.98 19.23 4.94
C PHE A 389 -3.85 20.47 5.20
N PHE A 390 -3.29 21.68 5.16
CA PHE A 390 -4.06 22.92 5.31
C PHE A 390 -5.22 23.02 4.30
N PHE A 391 -4.96 22.74 3.02
CA PHE A 391 -6.00 22.73 1.99
C PHE A 391 -7.03 21.61 2.22
N MET A 392 -6.59 20.44 2.66
CA MET A 392 -7.48 19.33 2.99
C MET A 392 -8.43 19.67 4.16
N PHE A 393 -7.94 20.38 5.18
CA PHE A 393 -8.74 20.76 6.34
C PHE A 393 -9.65 21.95 6.08
N ARG A 394 -9.21 22.95 5.30
CA ARG A 394 -10.02 24.13 4.95
C ARG A 394 -11.27 23.75 4.14
N ARG A 395 -11.17 22.78 3.22
CA ARG A 395 -12.30 22.32 2.39
C ARG A 395 -13.34 21.49 3.15
N ARG A 396 -12.95 20.76 4.20
CA ARG A 396 -13.90 19.98 5.03
C ARG A 396 -15.01 20.84 5.62
N ARG A 397 -14.71 22.10 5.98
CA ARG A 397 -15.66 23.04 6.56
C ARG A 397 -16.81 23.45 5.62
N LYS A 398 -16.69 23.25 4.30
CA LYS A 398 -17.71 23.62 3.30
C LYS A 398 -18.41 22.45 2.63
N GLY A 399 -17.79 21.26 2.54
CA GLY A 399 -18.30 20.14 1.72
C GLY A 399 -18.91 18.95 2.46
N ASP A 400 -18.68 18.79 3.77
CA ASP A 400 -19.08 17.56 4.48
C ASP A 400 -20.60 17.45 4.75
N ALA A 401 -21.38 18.52 4.54
CA ALA A 401 -22.84 18.50 4.63
C ALA A 401 -23.52 17.73 3.48
N GLU A 402 -22.90 17.65 2.30
CA GLU A 402 -23.45 16.94 1.14
C GLU A 402 -22.84 15.55 0.91
N VAL A 403 -21.57 15.35 1.27
CA VAL A 403 -20.84 14.07 1.13
C VAL A 403 -21.57 12.91 1.82
N TRP A 404 -22.25 13.17 2.92
CA TRP A 404 -22.94 12.16 3.73
C TRP A 404 -24.36 11.81 3.26
N LYS A 405 -24.97 12.61 2.37
CA LYS A 405 -26.31 12.33 1.81
C LYS A 405 -26.25 11.38 0.61
N ASN A 406 -25.28 11.55 -0.30
CA ASN A 406 -25.22 10.76 -1.55
C ASN A 406 -24.63 9.35 -1.43
N ASN A 407 -23.91 9.00 -0.37
CA ASN A 407 -23.43 7.62 -0.17
C ASN A 407 -24.54 6.62 0.25
N ARG A 408 -25.81 7.03 0.31
CA ARG A 408 -26.95 6.13 0.50
C ARG A 408 -27.53 5.58 -0.81
N THR A 409 -27.24 6.19 -1.96
CA THR A 409 -27.95 5.88 -3.21
C THR A 409 -27.23 4.92 -4.15
N PHE A 410 -25.95 4.59 -3.90
CA PHE A 410 -25.17 3.63 -4.73
C PHE A 410 -24.94 2.26 -4.07
N ALA A 411 -25.66 1.96 -2.99
CA ALA A 411 -25.69 0.64 -2.34
C ALA A 411 -27.02 -0.08 -2.60
N GLY A 412 -27.47 -0.07 -3.86
CA GLY A 412 -28.56 -0.88 -4.38
C GLY A 412 -28.02 -2.01 -5.23
#